data_AF-A0A661PDA7-F1
#
_entry.id   AF-A0A661PDA7-F1
#
_cell.length_a   1.000
_cell.length_b   1.000
_cell.length_c   1.000
_cell.angle_alpha   90.00
_cell.angle_beta   90.00
_cell.angle_gamma   90.00
#
_symmetry.space_group_name_H-M   'P 1'
#
loop_
_entity.id
_entity.type
_entity.pdbx_description
1 polymer ?
#
loop_
_entity_poly.entity_id
_entity_poly.type
_entity_poly.pdbx_seq_one_letter_code
_entity_poly.pdbx_strand_id
1 'polypeptide(L)'
;HLKGGPAKAAVVSSGLTGLVSGSSIANVVTTGTFTIPLMKKVGFKAEKAGAIEVACSTNGQLMPPVMGAAAFLMVEYVGITYIEVIKHAFLPAIISYIALVYIVHLEACKMGLEGMKKTITKTAAQRLMSFVLSFLTMIILAGGTYYGLGWIKTVAGDGTIYVVSVALGIAYLLLLWIACKVPELEQTTEIKELPHLGKTAQAGYYFLLPVVVLMWCLTVERLSPALSAFWATVLMIVILLTQRPLKGIFRKAQGKEFSFTAGFMDLIDGSVAGARNMIGIGVATSAAGIIVGTVTLTGIGLVMTEFVEFISGGSLMLILLFTAIISLILGMGLPTTANYIVVSTLMAPVIVNLAAQNGLIVPLIAAHLFVFYFGILADDTPPVGLAAFAAAGISGGDPIKTGIQGFIYDIRTAILPFMFIFNTKLLMIGVDHWYELIVVVVSAILAMLAFAAGTQGYFLVKCRIWETVCLLLVALILFRPGIVWDKIFPPLLQEPPNEIVSYVGDMDPGSSLRITLKGEKMSGKIFTKTIMLTVGDEATGAEKLAGIGFETREEEGKIFIDNVMFGSAAEKSGVDFDQEILNIQVPNHRLPPELMYFPAVGLYALLYVIHFRRRKKQELSTVAA
;
A
#
# COMPACT_ATOMS: atom_id res chain seq x y z
N HIS A 1 28.04 9.78 13.10
CA HIS A 1 27.72 8.46 12.49
C HIS A 1 26.21 8.24 12.52
N LEU A 2 25.58 7.79 11.42
CA LEU A 2 24.14 7.44 11.48
C LEU A 2 24.02 6.06 12.12
N LYS A 3 23.45 6.01 13.32
CA LYS A 3 23.10 4.76 14.02
C LYS A 3 22.16 3.94 13.14
N GLY A 4 22.43 2.64 13.01
CA GLY A 4 21.60 1.71 12.21
C GLY A 4 21.73 1.82 10.69
N GLY A 5 22.87 2.28 10.17
CA GLY A 5 23.10 2.48 8.73
C GLY A 5 22.73 1.26 7.86
N PRO A 6 23.26 0.05 8.13
CA PRO A 6 22.89 -1.15 7.40
C PRO A 6 21.42 -1.54 7.47
N ALA A 7 20.78 -1.40 8.62
CA ALA A 7 19.38 -1.75 8.77
C ALA A 7 18.49 -0.81 7.96
N LYS A 8 18.83 0.49 7.88
CA LYS A 8 18.14 1.41 6.96
C LYS A 8 18.38 1.04 5.50
N ALA A 9 19.61 0.68 5.14
CA ALA A 9 19.92 0.24 3.78
C ALA A 9 19.18 -1.05 3.41
N ALA A 10 19.01 -1.96 4.38
CA ALA A 10 18.21 -3.18 4.23
C ALA A 10 16.76 -2.86 3.90
N VAL A 11 16.12 -1.97 4.69
CA VAL A 11 14.74 -1.54 4.43
C VAL A 11 14.59 -0.99 3.01
N VAL A 12 15.52 -0.15 2.55
CA VAL A 12 15.46 0.44 1.21
C VAL A 12 15.70 -0.60 0.12
N SER A 13 16.71 -1.46 0.27
CA SER A 13 17.05 -2.48 -0.72
C SER A 13 15.94 -3.52 -0.86
N SER A 14 15.43 -4.02 0.27
CA SER A 14 14.31 -4.96 0.31
C SER A 14 13.04 -4.30 -0.22
N GLY A 15 12.81 -3.00 0.02
CA GLY A 15 11.71 -2.29 -0.62
C GLY A 15 11.82 -2.20 -2.14
N LEU A 16 13.01 -1.92 -2.67
CA LEU A 16 13.23 -1.89 -4.12
C LEU A 16 13.08 -3.26 -4.78
N THR A 17 13.42 -4.35 -4.09
CA THR A 17 13.16 -5.71 -4.59
C THR A 17 11.69 -6.09 -4.45
N GLY A 18 11.05 -5.69 -3.35
CA GLY A 18 9.64 -5.90 -3.07
C GLY A 18 8.72 -5.26 -4.11
N LEU A 19 9.10 -4.08 -4.63
CA LEU A 19 8.47 -3.40 -5.77
C LEU A 19 8.24 -4.29 -6.98
N VAL A 20 9.13 -5.27 -7.21
CA VAL A 20 9.11 -6.15 -8.39
C VAL A 20 8.59 -7.53 -8.03
N SER A 21 9.03 -8.08 -6.90
CA SER A 21 8.71 -9.44 -6.46
C SER A 21 7.26 -9.60 -6.01
N GLY A 22 6.71 -8.62 -5.27
CA GLY A 22 5.37 -8.72 -4.69
C GLY A 22 5.19 -9.90 -3.73
N SER A 23 6.27 -10.47 -3.20
CA SER A 23 6.27 -11.61 -2.28
C SER A 23 7.26 -11.37 -1.14
N SER A 24 6.77 -11.45 0.10
CA SER A 24 7.56 -11.30 1.32
C SER A 24 8.66 -12.36 1.44
N ILE A 25 8.31 -13.64 1.24
CA ILE A 25 9.24 -14.78 1.36
C ILE A 25 10.35 -14.70 0.32
N ALA A 26 10.00 -14.46 -0.95
CA ALA A 26 10.99 -14.34 -2.02
C ALA A 26 11.95 -13.17 -1.77
N ASN A 27 11.43 -12.07 -1.20
CA ASN A 27 12.26 -10.92 -0.84
C ASN A 27 13.23 -11.27 0.29
N VAL A 28 12.78 -11.90 1.38
CA VAL A 28 13.65 -12.37 2.47
C VAL A 28 14.77 -13.31 1.96
N VAL A 29 14.43 -14.25 1.06
CA VAL A 29 15.43 -15.20 0.54
C VAL A 29 16.44 -14.51 -0.39
N THR A 30 16.04 -13.46 -1.09
CA THR A 30 16.92 -12.76 -2.04
C THR A 30 17.73 -11.65 -1.37
N THR A 31 17.10 -10.70 -0.69
CA THR A 31 17.78 -9.58 -0.04
C THR A 31 18.32 -9.93 1.34
N GLY A 32 17.61 -10.78 2.10
CA GLY A 32 17.97 -11.18 3.45
C GLY A 32 19.33 -11.86 3.57
N THR A 33 19.74 -12.61 2.54
CA THR A 33 21.07 -13.26 2.48
C THR A 33 22.22 -12.27 2.57
N PHE A 34 22.01 -11.02 2.13
CA PHE A 34 23.01 -9.95 2.19
C PHE A 34 22.77 -8.99 3.35
N THR A 35 21.50 -8.64 3.62
CA THR A 35 21.15 -7.60 4.60
C THR A 35 21.24 -8.10 6.04
N ILE A 36 20.80 -9.32 6.33
CA ILE A 36 20.79 -9.89 7.68
C ILE A 36 22.22 -10.02 8.25
N PRO A 37 23.21 -10.59 7.54
CA PRO A 37 24.58 -10.65 8.04
C PRO A 37 25.17 -9.26 8.30
N LEU A 38 24.87 -8.28 7.42
CA LEU A 38 25.36 -6.91 7.57
C LEU A 38 24.76 -6.21 8.80
N MET A 39 23.48 -6.42 9.09
CA MET A 39 22.83 -5.94 10.31
C MET A 39 23.45 -6.56 11.56
N LYS A 40 23.71 -7.88 11.54
CA LYS A 40 24.38 -8.58 12.65
C LYS A 40 25.78 -8.03 12.92
N LYS A 41 26.57 -7.73 11.88
CA LYS A 41 27.91 -7.14 12.02
C LYS A 41 27.92 -5.78 12.73
N VAL A 42 26.82 -5.02 12.67
CA VAL A 42 26.67 -3.72 13.35
C VAL A 42 26.08 -3.85 14.75
N GLY A 43 25.76 -5.08 15.20
CA GLY A 43 25.34 -5.37 16.57
C GLY A 43 23.84 -5.64 16.75
N PHE A 44 23.08 -5.83 15.66
CA PHE A 44 21.71 -6.37 15.79
C PHE A 44 21.76 -7.85 16.21
N LYS A 45 20.88 -8.24 17.14
CA LYS A 45 20.65 -9.66 17.46
C LYS A 45 20.08 -10.39 16.25
N ALA A 46 20.28 -11.71 16.18
CA ALA A 46 19.79 -12.53 15.06
C ALA A 46 18.29 -12.33 14.81
N GLU A 47 17.48 -12.38 15.88
CA GLU A 47 16.02 -12.22 15.80
C GLU A 47 15.62 -10.83 15.32
N LYS A 48 16.35 -9.78 15.74
CA LYS A 48 16.05 -8.40 15.31
C LYS A 48 16.48 -8.14 13.87
N ALA A 49 17.62 -8.69 13.45
CA ALA A 49 18.08 -8.58 12.07
C ALA A 49 17.10 -9.30 11.13
N GLY A 50 16.68 -10.52 11.50
CA GLY A 50 15.64 -11.25 10.78
C GLY A 50 14.32 -10.48 10.75
N ALA A 51 13.84 -10.00 11.90
CA ALA A 51 12.58 -9.27 12.01
C ALA A 51 12.52 -7.98 11.19
N ILE A 52 13.63 -7.24 11.12
CA ILE A 52 13.71 -6.04 10.26
C ILE A 52 13.59 -6.43 8.78
N GLU A 53 14.23 -7.53 8.38
CA GLU A 53 14.16 -8.03 7.01
C GLU A 53 12.76 -8.53 6.65
N VAL A 54 12.08 -9.20 7.57
CA VAL A 54 10.69 -9.64 7.38
C VAL A 54 9.78 -8.43 7.24
N ALA A 55 9.86 -7.48 8.16
CA ALA A 55 9.05 -6.27 8.16
C ALA A 55 9.20 -5.45 6.86
N CYS A 56 10.44 -5.30 6.35
CA CYS A 56 10.64 -4.62 5.08
C CYS A 56 10.22 -5.44 3.86
N SER A 57 10.27 -6.77 3.97
CA SER A 57 9.81 -7.67 2.91
C SER A 57 8.30 -7.68 2.78
N THR A 58 7.58 -7.73 3.90
CA THR A 58 6.12 -7.64 3.96
C THR A 58 5.63 -6.31 3.41
N ASN A 59 6.18 -5.20 3.89
CA ASN A 59 5.84 -3.87 3.38
C ASN A 59 6.17 -3.68 1.90
N GLY A 60 7.14 -4.43 1.35
CA GLY A 60 7.50 -4.39 -0.07
C GLY A 60 6.36 -4.75 -1.01
N GLN A 61 5.40 -5.54 -0.53
CA GLN A 61 4.21 -5.93 -1.29
C GLN A 61 3.24 -4.77 -1.51
N LEU A 62 3.30 -3.72 -0.67
CA LEU A 62 2.45 -2.52 -0.80
C LEU A 62 2.93 -1.56 -1.89
N MET A 63 4.21 -1.61 -2.24
CA MET A 63 4.85 -0.51 -2.94
C MET A 63 4.60 -0.57 -4.46
N PRO A 64 4.08 0.51 -5.07
CA PRO A 64 3.99 0.62 -6.52
C PRO A 64 5.36 0.79 -7.19
N PRO A 65 5.58 0.25 -8.40
CA PRO A 65 4.53 0.16 -9.40
C PRO A 65 3.95 -1.22 -9.67
N VAL A 66 4.61 -2.34 -9.31
CA VAL A 66 4.10 -3.69 -9.65
C VAL A 66 3.10 -4.20 -8.61
N MET A 67 3.37 -3.99 -7.31
CA MET A 67 2.49 -4.38 -6.18
C MET A 67 2.08 -5.87 -6.12
N GLY A 68 2.80 -6.74 -6.85
CA GLY A 68 2.50 -8.17 -6.95
C GLY A 68 1.19 -8.50 -7.67
N ALA A 69 0.81 -9.78 -7.66
CA ALA A 69 -0.38 -10.27 -8.36
C ALA A 69 -1.70 -9.79 -7.74
N ALA A 70 -1.70 -9.39 -6.47
CA ALA A 70 -2.90 -8.91 -5.78
C ALA A 70 -3.44 -7.60 -6.37
N ALA A 71 -2.57 -6.71 -6.85
CA ALA A 71 -3.00 -5.48 -7.51
C ALA A 71 -3.77 -5.74 -8.82
N PHE A 72 -3.43 -6.82 -9.52
CA PHE A 72 -4.16 -7.24 -10.73
C PHE A 72 -5.58 -7.72 -10.41
N LEU A 73 -5.73 -8.48 -9.32
CA LEU A 73 -7.04 -8.90 -8.84
C LEU A 73 -7.85 -7.71 -8.30
N MET A 74 -7.18 -6.72 -7.72
CA MET A 74 -7.83 -5.49 -7.27
C MET A 74 -8.42 -4.68 -8.44
N VAL A 75 -7.73 -4.60 -9.58
CA VAL A 75 -8.26 -4.03 -10.83
C VAL A 75 -9.54 -4.76 -11.25
N GLU A 76 -9.53 -6.09 -11.22
CA GLU A 76 -10.67 -6.91 -11.65
C GLU A 76 -11.87 -6.79 -10.70
N TYR A 77 -11.65 -6.86 -9.38
CA TYR A 77 -12.73 -6.80 -8.38
C TYR A 77 -13.32 -5.40 -8.19
N VAL A 78 -12.47 -4.36 -8.23
CA VAL A 78 -12.92 -2.98 -8.02
C VAL A 78 -13.43 -2.36 -9.33
N GLY A 79 -13.01 -2.88 -10.49
CA GLY A 79 -13.40 -2.36 -11.80
C GLY A 79 -12.74 -1.03 -12.17
N ILE A 80 -11.63 -0.68 -11.54
CA ILE A 80 -10.84 0.54 -11.83
C ILE A 80 -9.54 0.19 -12.55
N THR A 81 -8.95 1.15 -13.24
CA THR A 81 -7.71 0.94 -13.98
C THR A 81 -6.52 0.67 -13.04
N TYR A 82 -5.50 -0.03 -13.55
CA TYR A 82 -4.27 -0.27 -12.78
C TYR A 82 -3.57 1.02 -12.31
N ILE A 83 -3.66 2.08 -13.12
CA ILE A 83 -3.11 3.40 -12.79
C ILE A 83 -3.82 3.98 -11.56
N GLU A 84 -5.14 3.80 -11.45
CA GLU A 84 -5.90 4.26 -10.30
C GLU A 84 -5.54 3.47 -9.05
N VAL A 85 -5.39 2.14 -9.15
CA VAL A 85 -4.88 1.31 -8.03
C VAL A 85 -3.52 1.81 -7.56
N ILE A 86 -2.57 2.05 -8.49
CA ILE A 86 -1.25 2.61 -8.17
C ILE A 86 -1.40 3.97 -7.49
N LYS A 87 -2.20 4.88 -8.05
CA LYS A 87 -2.43 6.23 -7.52
C LYS A 87 -2.92 6.17 -6.07
N HIS A 88 -3.91 5.34 -5.79
CA HIS A 88 -4.51 5.20 -4.47
C HIS A 88 -3.57 4.55 -3.44
N ALA A 89 -2.72 3.61 -3.87
CA ALA A 89 -1.77 2.92 -2.98
C ALA A 89 -0.44 3.67 -2.77
N PHE A 90 -0.08 4.59 -3.67
CA PHE A 90 1.23 5.23 -3.69
C PHE A 90 1.58 5.99 -2.40
N LEU A 91 0.73 6.93 -2.00
CA LEU A 91 0.98 7.73 -0.81
C LEU A 91 1.02 6.87 0.47
N PRO A 92 0.04 5.96 0.71
CA PRO A 92 0.10 5.06 1.85
C PRO A 92 1.37 4.19 1.89
N ALA A 93 1.80 3.66 0.75
CA ALA A 93 2.99 2.81 0.69
C ALA A 93 4.28 3.57 1.05
N ILE A 94 4.45 4.79 0.52
CA ILE A 94 5.60 5.64 0.84
C ILE A 94 5.63 5.98 2.33
N ILE A 95 4.48 6.36 2.88
CA ILE A 95 4.33 6.68 4.30
C ILE A 95 4.72 5.47 5.17
N SER A 96 4.27 4.26 4.81
CA SER A 96 4.65 3.01 5.49
C SER A 96 6.17 2.81 5.50
N TYR A 97 6.83 3.02 4.35
CA TYR A 97 8.29 2.88 4.24
C TYR A 97 9.07 3.91 5.05
N ILE A 98 8.65 5.18 5.01
CA ILE A 98 9.27 6.24 5.82
C ILE A 98 9.13 5.88 7.30
N ALA A 99 7.95 5.42 7.72
CA ALA A 99 7.71 4.97 9.08
C ALA A 99 8.60 3.77 9.45
N LEU A 100 8.75 2.77 8.58
CA LEU A 100 9.61 1.61 8.85
C LEU A 100 11.09 1.99 8.96
N VAL A 101 11.62 2.83 8.05
CA VAL A 101 12.99 3.37 8.14
C VAL A 101 13.19 4.12 9.46
N TYR A 102 12.17 4.83 9.92
CA TYR A 102 12.19 5.54 11.20
C TYR A 102 12.11 4.60 12.40
N ILE A 103 11.26 3.56 12.37
CA ILE A 103 11.15 2.53 13.40
C ILE A 103 12.52 1.84 13.60
N VAL A 104 13.16 1.46 12.50
CA VAL A 104 14.50 0.86 12.50
C VAL A 104 15.55 1.84 13.01
N HIS A 105 15.42 3.14 12.70
CA HIS A 105 16.30 4.16 13.24
C HIS A 105 16.21 4.25 14.76
N LEU A 106 14.98 4.36 15.29
CA LEU A 106 14.73 4.46 16.71
C LEU A 106 15.19 3.19 17.43
N GLU A 107 15.02 2.02 16.81
CA GLU A 107 15.50 0.75 17.35
C GLU A 107 17.03 0.72 17.49
N ALA A 108 17.76 1.17 16.45
CA ALA A 108 19.20 1.30 16.51
C ALA A 108 19.66 2.32 17.57
N CYS A 109 18.91 3.43 17.73
CA CYS A 109 19.19 4.45 18.74
C CYS A 109 18.99 3.91 20.16
N LYS A 110 17.92 3.15 20.42
CA LYS A 110 17.66 2.49 21.71
C LYS A 110 18.76 1.51 22.09
N MET A 111 19.28 0.78 21.10
CA MET A 111 20.37 -0.17 21.28
C MET A 111 21.76 0.50 21.39
N GLY A 112 21.85 1.83 21.23
CA GLY A 112 23.12 2.54 21.31
C GLY A 112 24.09 2.23 20.17
N LEU A 113 23.64 1.60 19.08
CA LEU A 113 24.53 1.11 18.03
C LEU A 113 25.30 2.24 17.34
N GLU A 114 26.62 2.07 17.20
CA GLU A 114 27.46 2.98 16.43
C GLU A 114 27.49 2.60 14.95
N GLY A 115 27.53 3.61 14.07
CA GLY A 115 27.57 3.35 12.63
C GLY A 115 28.99 3.00 12.16
N MET A 116 29.12 2.03 11.25
CA MET A 116 30.41 1.68 10.64
C MET A 116 31.17 2.91 10.08
N LYS A 117 32.51 2.87 10.13
CA LYS A 117 33.37 3.90 9.53
C LYS A 117 33.05 4.03 8.04
N LYS A 118 32.67 5.24 7.59
CA LYS A 118 32.43 5.53 6.17
C LYS A 118 33.71 6.04 5.54
N THR A 119 34.08 5.48 4.39
CA THR A 119 35.16 5.98 3.52
C THR A 119 34.80 7.29 2.81
N ILE A 120 33.51 7.64 2.70
CA ILE A 120 33.02 8.86 2.02
C ILE A 120 31.90 9.53 2.82
N THR A 121 32.08 10.82 3.16
CA THR A 121 31.10 11.64 3.90
C THR A 121 30.22 12.49 2.97
N LYS A 122 29.15 11.90 2.42
CA LYS A 122 28.08 12.70 1.77
C LYS A 122 27.32 13.56 2.81
N THR A 123 26.93 14.79 2.46
CA THR A 123 26.10 15.67 3.33
C THR A 123 24.70 15.09 3.56
N ALA A 124 23.96 15.56 4.58
CA ALA A 124 22.60 15.10 4.88
C ALA A 124 21.64 15.30 3.69
N ALA A 125 21.74 16.45 3.03
CA ALA A 125 21.00 16.76 1.81
C ALA A 125 21.40 15.83 0.65
N GLN A 126 22.69 15.57 0.41
CA GLN A 126 23.12 14.65 -0.64
C GLN A 126 22.69 13.20 -0.41
N ARG A 127 22.51 12.76 0.85
CA ARG A 127 22.03 11.42 1.17
C ARG A 127 20.52 11.30 1.02
N LEU A 128 19.77 12.28 1.51
CA LEU A 128 18.33 12.36 1.27
C LEU A 128 18.09 12.41 -0.24
N MET A 129 18.84 13.23 -0.95
CA MET A 129 18.80 13.32 -2.41
C MET A 129 19.21 12.00 -3.07
N SER A 130 20.25 11.27 -2.61
CA SER A 130 20.58 9.96 -3.19
C SER A 130 19.49 8.91 -2.95
N PHE A 131 18.85 8.91 -1.78
CA PHE A 131 17.76 7.98 -1.43
C PHE A 131 16.49 8.28 -2.21
N VAL A 132 16.07 9.55 -2.19
CA VAL A 132 14.94 10.06 -2.97
C VAL A 132 15.21 9.86 -4.45
N LEU A 133 16.44 10.07 -4.93
CA LEU A 133 16.80 9.86 -6.33
C LEU A 133 16.74 8.38 -6.72
N SER A 134 17.17 7.43 -5.89
CA SER A 134 17.04 6.00 -6.22
C SER A 134 15.58 5.57 -6.35
N PHE A 135 14.71 6.04 -5.45
CA PHE A 135 13.28 5.76 -5.49
C PHE A 135 12.57 6.50 -6.64
N LEU A 136 12.90 7.79 -6.82
CA LEU A 136 12.46 8.59 -7.96
C LEU A 136 12.97 8.02 -9.27
N THR A 137 14.12 7.32 -9.34
CA THR A 137 14.59 6.73 -10.59
C THR A 137 13.60 5.69 -11.10
N MET A 138 12.99 4.89 -10.22
CA MET A 138 11.94 3.95 -10.64
C MET A 138 10.63 4.64 -10.98
N ILE A 139 10.26 5.70 -10.27
CA ILE A 139 9.06 6.50 -10.59
C ILE A 139 9.24 7.26 -11.91
N ILE A 140 10.42 7.82 -12.14
CA ILE A 140 10.81 8.50 -13.38
C ILE A 140 10.92 7.47 -14.49
N LEU A 141 11.38 6.24 -14.22
CA LEU A 141 11.34 5.17 -15.20
C LEU A 141 9.89 4.86 -15.58
N ALA A 142 8.99 4.67 -14.61
CA ALA A 142 7.57 4.42 -14.84
C ALA A 142 6.84 5.59 -15.53
N GLY A 143 7.14 6.83 -15.14
CA GLY A 143 6.60 8.04 -15.75
C GLY A 143 7.18 8.28 -17.14
N GLY A 144 8.48 8.06 -17.32
CA GLY A 144 9.18 8.16 -18.58
C GLY A 144 8.73 7.10 -19.58
N THR A 145 8.42 5.88 -19.13
CA THR A 145 7.79 4.87 -19.99
C THR A 145 6.35 5.27 -20.32
N TYR A 146 5.57 5.75 -19.35
CA TYR A 146 4.20 6.19 -19.58
C TYR A 146 4.12 7.34 -20.60
N TYR A 147 4.81 8.45 -20.34
CA TYR A 147 4.77 9.62 -21.22
C TYR A 147 5.58 9.42 -22.50
N GLY A 148 6.77 8.82 -22.40
CA GLY A 148 7.65 8.62 -23.55
C GLY A 148 7.09 7.60 -24.54
N LEU A 149 6.68 6.41 -24.07
CA LEU A 149 6.09 5.40 -24.95
C LEU A 149 4.64 5.76 -25.31
N GLY A 150 3.91 6.46 -24.45
CA GLY A 150 2.60 7.02 -24.77
C GLY A 150 2.64 8.01 -25.94
N TRP A 151 3.69 8.84 -26.03
CA TRP A 151 3.88 9.73 -27.18
C TRP A 151 4.17 8.95 -28.47
N ILE A 152 4.97 7.88 -28.40
CA ILE A 152 5.20 7.00 -29.56
C ILE A 152 3.87 6.45 -30.07
N LYS A 153 2.95 6.09 -29.17
CA LYS A 153 1.60 5.65 -29.55
C LYS A 153 0.80 6.71 -30.30
N THR A 154 0.88 7.97 -29.88
CA THR A 154 0.20 9.08 -30.58
C THR A 154 0.76 9.35 -31.97
N VAL A 155 2.05 9.09 -32.20
CA VAL A 155 2.74 9.39 -33.46
C VAL A 155 2.72 8.19 -34.43
N ALA A 156 2.90 6.98 -33.91
CA ALA A 156 3.12 5.77 -34.72
C ALA A 156 1.88 4.85 -34.84
N GLY A 157 0.82 5.09 -34.08
CA GLY A 157 -0.42 4.30 -34.14
C GLY A 157 -0.16 2.80 -34.01
N ASP A 158 -0.61 2.00 -34.98
CA ASP A 158 -0.41 0.54 -35.00
C ASP A 158 1.06 0.12 -35.16
N GLY A 159 1.93 1.01 -35.64
CA GLY A 159 3.37 0.79 -35.77
C GLY A 159 4.12 0.84 -34.44
N THR A 160 3.47 1.25 -33.35
CA THR A 160 4.08 1.46 -32.02
C THR A 160 4.83 0.24 -31.52
N ILE A 161 4.27 -0.96 -31.70
CA ILE A 161 4.89 -2.22 -31.25
C ILE A 161 6.26 -2.43 -31.90
N TYR A 162 6.40 -2.15 -33.19
CA TYR A 162 7.66 -2.32 -33.91
C TYR A 162 8.69 -1.27 -33.47
N VAL A 163 8.28 0.00 -33.37
CA VAL A 163 9.15 1.09 -32.95
C VAL A 163 9.67 0.84 -31.52
N VAL A 164 8.79 0.46 -30.60
CA VAL A 164 9.16 0.17 -29.22
C VAL A 164 10.05 -1.08 -29.13
N SER A 165 9.78 -2.12 -29.93
CA SER A 165 10.64 -3.32 -29.97
C SER A 165 12.06 -3.01 -30.43
N VAL A 166 12.22 -2.18 -31.47
CA VAL A 166 13.53 -1.72 -31.93
C VAL A 166 14.21 -0.86 -30.87
N ALA A 167 13.48 0.08 -30.25
CA ALA A 167 14.00 0.92 -29.18
C ALA A 167 14.47 0.09 -27.97
N LEU A 168 13.71 -0.93 -27.57
CA LEU A 168 14.07 -1.87 -26.50
C LEU A 168 15.31 -2.69 -26.87
N GLY A 169 15.44 -3.14 -28.11
CA GLY A 169 16.63 -3.83 -28.60
C GLY A 169 17.88 -2.95 -28.52
N ILE A 170 17.78 -1.68 -28.95
CA ILE A 170 18.87 -0.70 -28.83
C ILE A 170 19.21 -0.44 -27.36
N ALA A 171 18.19 -0.22 -26.52
CA ALA A 171 18.38 0.00 -25.09
C ALA A 171 19.05 -1.19 -24.42
N TYR A 172 18.66 -2.42 -24.77
CA TYR A 172 19.28 -3.65 -24.28
C TYR A 172 20.78 -3.70 -24.62
N LEU A 173 21.15 -3.49 -25.88
CA LEU A 173 22.56 -3.50 -26.31
C LEU A 173 23.37 -2.40 -25.61
N LEU A 174 22.82 -1.19 -25.48
CA LEU A 174 23.47 -0.08 -24.78
C LEU A 174 23.69 -0.37 -23.29
N LEU A 175 22.67 -0.86 -22.59
CA LEU A 175 22.76 -1.21 -21.17
C LEU A 175 23.74 -2.36 -20.94
N LEU A 176 23.78 -3.35 -21.85
CA LEU A 176 24.73 -4.44 -21.79
C LEU A 176 26.16 -3.97 -22.03
N TRP A 177 26.37 -3.04 -22.96
CA TRP A 177 27.67 -2.38 -23.18
C TRP A 177 28.13 -1.58 -21.96
N ILE A 178 27.22 -0.86 -21.29
CA ILE A 178 27.51 -0.16 -20.03
C ILE A 178 27.91 -1.16 -18.94
N ALA A 179 27.20 -2.29 -18.82
CA ALA A 179 27.53 -3.34 -17.86
C ALA A 179 28.92 -3.95 -18.11
N CYS A 180 29.39 -3.97 -19.36
CA CYS A 180 30.73 -4.46 -19.70
C CYS A 180 31.87 -3.57 -19.20
N LYS A 181 31.61 -2.28 -18.88
CA LYS A 181 32.61 -1.33 -18.36
C LYS A 181 33.00 -1.57 -16.91
N VAL A 182 32.24 -2.38 -16.19
CA VAL A 182 32.47 -2.73 -14.79
C VAL A 182 32.90 -4.19 -14.70
N PRO A 183 33.83 -4.57 -13.81
CA PRO A 183 34.14 -5.97 -13.53
C PRO A 183 32.88 -6.75 -13.12
N GLU A 184 32.89 -8.06 -13.38
CA GLU A 184 31.82 -8.93 -12.90
C GLU A 184 31.75 -8.94 -11.37
N LEU A 185 30.52 -9.04 -10.87
CA LEU A 185 30.27 -9.11 -9.45
C LEU A 185 30.72 -10.48 -8.95
N GLU A 186 31.55 -10.49 -7.91
CA GLU A 186 31.91 -11.72 -7.22
C GLU A 186 30.66 -12.36 -6.60
N GLN A 187 30.49 -13.68 -6.79
CA GLN A 187 29.39 -14.46 -6.20
C GLN A 187 29.70 -14.88 -4.74
N THR A 188 30.47 -14.09 -3.99
CA THR A 188 30.89 -14.45 -2.63
C THR A 188 29.88 -13.97 -1.59
N THR A 189 29.47 -14.87 -0.68
CA THR A 189 28.53 -14.58 0.42
C THR A 189 29.19 -13.86 1.60
N GLU A 190 30.52 -13.78 1.62
CA GLU A 190 31.29 -13.08 2.66
C GLU A 190 31.61 -11.64 2.29
N ILE A 191 30.69 -10.71 2.57
CA ILE A 191 30.93 -9.27 2.38
C ILE A 191 31.93 -8.76 3.44
N LYS A 192 33.21 -8.62 3.08
CA LYS A 192 34.24 -7.99 3.93
C LYS A 192 34.20 -6.46 3.84
N GLU A 193 33.87 -5.91 2.68
CA GLU A 193 33.71 -4.47 2.44
C GLU A 193 32.40 -4.17 1.70
N LEU A 194 31.80 -3.01 1.97
CA LEU A 194 30.58 -2.58 1.28
C LEU A 194 30.87 -2.36 -0.22
N PRO A 195 30.18 -3.07 -1.15
CA PRO A 195 30.40 -2.88 -2.57
C PRO A 195 29.98 -1.48 -3.01
N HIS A 196 30.65 -0.94 -4.03
CA HIS A 196 30.31 0.36 -4.59
C HIS A 196 28.96 0.31 -5.32
N LEU A 197 27.92 0.85 -4.69
CA LEU A 197 26.52 0.89 -5.20
C LEU A 197 26.41 1.23 -6.70
N GLY A 198 27.16 2.23 -7.17
CA GLY A 198 27.10 2.65 -8.58
C GLY A 198 27.63 1.59 -9.55
N LYS A 199 28.74 0.91 -9.19
CA LYS A 199 29.33 -0.14 -10.02
C LYS A 199 28.44 -1.39 -10.04
N THR A 200 27.88 -1.77 -8.89
CA THR A 200 26.96 -2.91 -8.78
C THR A 200 25.69 -2.69 -9.57
N ALA A 201 25.08 -1.50 -9.49
CA ALA A 201 23.88 -1.18 -10.28
C ALA A 201 24.17 -1.18 -11.79
N GLN A 202 25.31 -0.63 -12.22
CA GLN A 202 25.74 -0.63 -13.62
C GLN A 202 25.88 -2.04 -14.21
N ALA A 203 26.29 -3.02 -13.41
CA ALA A 203 26.42 -4.39 -13.87
C ALA A 203 25.06 -5.08 -14.19
N GLY A 204 23.94 -4.54 -13.70
CA GLY A 204 22.63 -5.20 -13.75
C GLY A 204 21.47 -4.40 -14.38
N TYR A 205 21.68 -3.16 -14.85
CA TYR A 205 20.58 -2.31 -15.35
C TYR A 205 19.71 -2.94 -16.45
N TYR A 206 20.29 -3.80 -17.28
CA TYR A 206 19.53 -4.46 -18.36
C TYR A 206 18.45 -5.42 -17.85
N PHE A 207 18.51 -5.88 -16.59
CA PHE A 207 17.43 -6.66 -15.95
C PHE A 207 16.20 -5.81 -15.58
N LEU A 208 16.26 -4.48 -15.70
CA LEU A 208 15.10 -3.61 -15.50
C LEU A 208 14.20 -3.53 -16.74
N LEU A 209 14.68 -3.95 -17.92
CA LEU A 209 13.91 -3.87 -19.16
C LEU A 209 12.62 -4.71 -19.16
N PRO A 210 12.58 -5.94 -18.62
CA PRO A 210 11.32 -6.67 -18.44
C PRO A 210 10.30 -5.91 -17.58
N VAL A 211 10.74 -5.20 -16.54
CA VAL A 211 9.86 -4.36 -15.71
C VAL A 211 9.34 -3.18 -16.52
N VAL A 212 10.17 -2.57 -17.37
CA VAL A 212 9.74 -1.52 -18.31
C VAL A 212 8.65 -2.03 -19.27
N VAL A 213 8.84 -3.22 -19.85
CA VAL A 213 7.84 -3.83 -20.74
C VAL A 213 6.55 -4.13 -19.98
N LEU A 214 6.65 -4.72 -18.79
CA LEU A 214 5.49 -4.98 -17.92
C LEU A 214 4.70 -3.69 -17.67
N MET A 215 5.40 -2.62 -17.27
CA MET A 215 4.79 -1.32 -16.98
C MET A 215 4.19 -0.68 -18.22
N TRP A 216 4.86 -0.76 -19.37
CA TRP A 216 4.36 -0.23 -20.64
C TRP A 216 3.06 -0.94 -21.06
N CYS A 217 3.05 -2.28 -21.04
CA CYS A 217 1.89 -3.08 -21.39
C CYS A 217 0.68 -2.77 -20.48
N LEU A 218 0.92 -2.59 -19.18
CA LEU A 218 -0.15 -2.29 -18.20
C LEU A 218 -0.67 -0.86 -18.26
N THR A 219 0.22 0.12 -18.39
CA THR A 219 -0.15 1.54 -18.21
C THR A 219 -0.48 2.25 -19.52
N VAL A 220 0.22 1.93 -20.61
CA VAL A 220 0.06 2.60 -21.91
C VAL A 220 -0.82 1.78 -22.82
N GLU A 221 -0.52 0.49 -22.99
CA GLU A 221 -1.33 -0.40 -23.83
C GLU A 221 -2.60 -0.88 -23.13
N ARG A 222 -2.64 -0.78 -21.79
CA ARG A 222 -3.77 -1.23 -20.95
C ARG A 222 -4.17 -2.68 -21.25
N LEU A 223 -3.17 -3.51 -21.56
CA LEU A 223 -3.35 -4.94 -21.75
C LEU A 223 -3.73 -5.60 -20.42
N SER A 224 -4.34 -6.78 -20.50
CA SER A 224 -4.60 -7.56 -19.31
C SER A 224 -3.29 -7.85 -18.56
N PRO A 225 -3.34 -7.97 -17.22
CA PRO A 225 -2.13 -8.26 -16.45
C PRO A 225 -1.41 -9.53 -16.87
N ALA A 226 -2.17 -10.58 -17.21
CA ALA A 226 -1.62 -11.84 -17.70
C ALA A 226 -0.82 -11.65 -19.00
N LEU A 227 -1.36 -10.89 -19.96
CA LEU A 227 -0.68 -10.61 -21.23
C LEU A 227 0.58 -9.75 -21.03
N SER A 228 0.51 -8.80 -20.10
CA SER A 228 1.66 -7.94 -19.75
C SER A 228 2.81 -8.74 -19.14
N ALA A 229 2.50 -9.67 -18.22
CA ALA A 229 3.47 -10.58 -17.63
C ALA A 229 4.09 -11.54 -18.65
N PHE A 230 3.29 -12.01 -19.62
CA PHE A 230 3.76 -12.84 -20.74
C PHE A 230 4.87 -12.12 -21.53
N TRP A 231 4.62 -10.89 -22.00
CA TRP A 231 5.60 -10.14 -22.80
C TRP A 231 6.88 -9.79 -22.01
N ALA A 232 6.75 -9.44 -20.73
CA ALA A 232 7.90 -9.22 -19.86
C ALA A 232 8.75 -10.50 -19.71
N THR A 233 8.10 -11.66 -19.57
CA THR A 233 8.77 -12.97 -19.47
C THR A 233 9.48 -13.33 -20.77
N VAL A 234 8.85 -13.10 -21.93
CA VAL A 234 9.46 -13.31 -23.25
C VAL A 234 10.74 -12.49 -23.38
N LEU A 235 10.72 -11.21 -22.99
CA LEU A 235 11.94 -10.39 -23.01
C LEU A 235 13.01 -10.92 -22.04
N MET A 236 12.62 -11.40 -20.87
CA MET A 236 13.57 -12.01 -19.92
C MET A 236 14.23 -13.27 -20.51
N ILE A 237 13.47 -14.11 -21.22
CA ILE A 237 14.02 -15.28 -21.93
C ILE A 237 15.07 -14.83 -22.95
N VAL A 238 14.77 -13.81 -23.75
CA VAL A 238 15.72 -13.25 -24.74
C VAL A 238 16.99 -12.76 -24.05
N ILE A 239 16.87 -12.02 -22.95
CA ILE A 239 18.02 -11.49 -22.20
C ILE A 239 18.88 -12.64 -21.64
N LEU A 240 18.30 -13.67 -21.03
CA LEU A 240 19.05 -14.79 -20.45
C LEU A 240 19.86 -15.54 -21.51
N LEU A 241 19.26 -15.79 -22.68
CA LEU A 241 19.92 -16.48 -23.80
C LEU A 241 21.05 -15.66 -24.44
N THR A 242 20.91 -14.33 -24.48
CA THR A 242 21.81 -13.47 -25.26
C THR A 242 22.85 -12.70 -24.43
N GLN A 243 22.63 -12.48 -23.11
CA GLN A 243 23.49 -11.62 -22.29
C GLN A 243 24.95 -12.09 -22.22
N ARG A 244 25.18 -13.39 -22.02
CA ARG A 244 26.51 -13.99 -21.83
C ARG A 244 27.32 -13.96 -23.13
N PRO A 245 26.79 -14.44 -24.28
CA PRO A 245 27.50 -14.34 -25.55
C PRO A 245 27.78 -12.90 -25.99
N LEU A 246 26.82 -11.99 -25.81
CA LEU A 246 27.02 -10.57 -26.15
C LEU A 246 28.08 -9.89 -25.24
N LYS A 247 28.11 -10.22 -23.94
CA LYS A 247 29.19 -9.76 -23.04
C LYS A 247 30.56 -10.30 -23.48
N GLY A 248 30.65 -11.55 -23.93
CA GLY A 248 31.87 -12.13 -24.49
C GLY A 248 32.38 -11.34 -25.70
N ILE A 249 31.48 -10.96 -26.61
CA ILE A 249 31.80 -10.13 -27.78
C ILE A 249 32.29 -8.74 -27.35
N PHE A 250 31.55 -8.05 -26.46
CA PHE A 250 31.90 -6.70 -26.03
C PHE A 250 33.19 -6.62 -25.21
N ARG A 251 33.46 -7.62 -24.37
CA ARG A 251 34.70 -7.70 -23.58
C ARG A 251 35.86 -8.34 -24.33
N LYS A 252 35.63 -8.85 -25.55
CA LYS A 252 36.59 -9.66 -26.32
C LYS A 252 37.15 -10.82 -25.48
N ALA A 253 36.30 -11.42 -24.65
CA ALA A 253 36.65 -12.49 -23.75
C ALA A 253 36.05 -13.81 -24.27
N GLN A 254 36.84 -14.88 -24.22
CA GLN A 254 36.40 -16.23 -24.59
C GLN A 254 36.44 -17.14 -23.36
N GLY A 255 35.39 -17.93 -23.17
CA GLY A 255 35.26 -18.85 -22.05
C GLY A 255 33.90 -19.52 -22.03
N LYS A 256 33.77 -20.65 -21.33
CA LYS A 256 32.48 -21.35 -21.17
C LYS A 256 31.40 -20.46 -20.54
N GLU A 257 31.81 -19.51 -19.69
CA GLU A 257 30.94 -18.55 -19.00
C GLU A 257 30.27 -17.54 -19.95
N PHE A 258 30.86 -17.28 -21.12
CA PHE A 258 30.32 -16.40 -22.17
C PHE A 258 29.62 -17.18 -23.30
N SER A 259 29.25 -18.45 -23.07
CA SER A 259 28.60 -19.27 -24.08
C SER A 259 27.07 -19.13 -24.05
N PHE A 260 26.44 -19.37 -25.21
CA PHE A 260 24.98 -19.51 -25.30
C PHE A 260 24.47 -20.68 -24.43
N THR A 261 25.25 -21.76 -24.34
CA THR A 261 24.92 -22.94 -23.52
C THR A 261 24.78 -22.57 -22.04
N ALA A 262 25.65 -21.70 -21.51
CA ALA A 262 25.54 -21.22 -20.14
C ALA A 262 24.26 -20.39 -19.92
N GLY A 263 23.90 -19.52 -20.88
CA GLY A 263 22.64 -18.75 -20.82
C GLY A 263 21.39 -19.62 -20.93
N PHE A 264 21.45 -20.69 -21.73
CA PHE A 264 20.38 -21.68 -21.82
C PHE A 264 20.23 -22.50 -20.54
N MET A 265 21.35 -22.84 -19.88
CA MET A 265 21.32 -23.50 -18.58
C MET A 265 20.69 -22.59 -17.50
N ASP A 266 21.07 -21.31 -17.47
CA ASP A 266 20.45 -20.31 -16.57
C ASP A 266 18.93 -20.22 -16.80
N LEU A 267 18.48 -20.31 -18.06
CA LEU A 267 17.05 -20.32 -18.42
C LEU A 267 16.35 -21.57 -17.89
N ILE A 268 16.94 -22.76 -18.03
CA ILE A 268 16.39 -24.00 -17.48
C ILE A 268 16.31 -23.89 -15.97
N ASP A 269 17.39 -23.50 -15.30
CA ASP A 269 17.44 -23.37 -13.84
C ASP A 269 16.41 -22.34 -13.34
N GLY A 270 16.31 -21.20 -14.01
CA GLY A 270 15.29 -20.18 -13.74
C GLY A 270 13.87 -20.67 -13.96
N SER A 271 13.62 -21.46 -15.01
CA SER A 271 12.29 -22.04 -15.28
C SER A 271 11.92 -23.10 -14.25
N VAL A 272 12.86 -23.95 -13.84
CA VAL A 272 12.67 -24.95 -12.78
C VAL A 272 12.40 -24.27 -11.44
N ALA A 273 13.15 -23.21 -11.10
CA ALA A 273 12.91 -22.41 -9.91
C ALA A 273 11.53 -21.75 -9.93
N GLY A 274 11.13 -21.17 -11.07
CA GLY A 274 9.80 -20.60 -11.29
C GLY A 274 8.69 -21.64 -11.09
N ALA A 275 8.82 -22.82 -11.70
CA ALA A 275 7.86 -23.92 -11.55
C ALA A 275 7.74 -24.39 -10.09
N ARG A 276 8.87 -24.57 -9.39
CA ARG A 276 8.88 -24.95 -7.97
C ARG A 276 8.18 -23.92 -7.09
N ASN A 277 8.43 -22.63 -7.32
CA ASN A 277 7.76 -21.54 -6.60
C ASN A 277 6.25 -21.49 -6.91
N MET A 278 5.83 -21.89 -8.11
CA MET A 278 4.43 -21.90 -8.52
C MET A 278 3.61 -23.03 -7.89
N ILE A 279 4.22 -24.16 -7.50
CA ILE A 279 3.48 -25.29 -6.90
C ILE A 279 2.71 -24.85 -5.66
N GLY A 280 3.35 -24.14 -4.74
CA GLY A 280 2.71 -23.65 -3.51
C GLY A 280 1.60 -22.63 -3.78
N ILE A 281 1.84 -21.71 -4.71
CA ILE A 281 0.84 -20.71 -5.12
C ILE A 281 -0.37 -21.40 -5.76
N GLY A 282 -0.16 -22.34 -6.68
CA GLY A 282 -1.21 -23.04 -7.41
C GLY A 282 -2.14 -23.86 -6.53
N VAL A 283 -1.60 -24.57 -5.53
CA VAL A 283 -2.40 -25.32 -4.54
C VAL A 283 -3.24 -24.35 -3.71
N ALA A 284 -2.63 -23.27 -3.20
CA ALA A 284 -3.33 -22.30 -2.38
C ALA A 284 -4.41 -21.53 -3.16
N THR A 285 -4.15 -21.15 -4.41
CA THR A 285 -5.16 -20.48 -5.26
C THR A 285 -6.29 -21.41 -5.64
N SER A 286 -6.02 -22.70 -5.86
CA SER A 286 -7.09 -23.70 -6.09
C SER A 286 -8.00 -23.82 -4.86
N ALA A 287 -7.41 -23.89 -3.66
CA ALA A 287 -8.17 -23.92 -2.42
C ALA A 287 -8.94 -22.61 -2.17
N ALA A 288 -8.31 -21.46 -2.40
CA ALA A 288 -8.95 -20.14 -2.30
C ALA A 288 -10.13 -20.00 -3.27
N GLY A 289 -10.01 -20.50 -4.50
CA GLY A 289 -11.09 -20.50 -5.49
C GLY A 289 -12.30 -21.31 -5.04
N ILE A 290 -12.09 -22.47 -4.40
CA ILE A 290 -13.18 -23.26 -3.80
C ILE A 290 -13.86 -22.44 -2.69
N ILE A 291 -13.08 -21.82 -1.79
CA ILE A 291 -13.62 -20.99 -0.71
C ILE A 291 -14.46 -19.84 -1.28
N VAL A 292 -13.91 -19.08 -2.23
CA VAL A 292 -14.62 -17.95 -2.87
C VAL A 292 -15.88 -18.40 -3.60
N GLY A 293 -15.81 -19.51 -4.34
CA GLY A 293 -16.97 -20.09 -5.03
C GLY A 293 -18.07 -20.49 -4.04
N THR A 294 -17.72 -21.21 -2.97
CA THR A 294 -18.68 -21.60 -1.92
C THR A 294 -19.26 -20.37 -1.24
N VAL A 295 -18.45 -19.39 -0.85
CA VAL A 295 -18.89 -18.16 -0.17
C VAL A 295 -19.87 -17.37 -1.04
N THR A 296 -19.57 -17.22 -2.32
CA THR A 296 -20.40 -16.47 -3.27
C THR A 296 -21.75 -17.15 -3.48
N LEU A 297 -21.78 -18.48 -3.55
CA LEU A 297 -23.01 -19.26 -3.79
C LEU A 297 -23.86 -19.44 -2.52
N THR A 298 -23.26 -19.43 -1.33
CA THR A 298 -23.96 -19.71 -0.05
C THR A 298 -24.42 -18.46 0.69
N GLY A 299 -23.98 -17.27 0.27
CA GLY A 299 -24.31 -16.02 0.97
C GLY A 299 -23.57 -15.83 2.30
N ILE A 300 -22.49 -16.60 2.57
CA ILE A 300 -21.67 -16.47 3.79
C ILE A 300 -21.17 -15.04 4.01
N GLY A 301 -20.94 -14.26 2.95
CA GLY A 301 -20.56 -12.84 3.08
C GLY A 301 -21.58 -11.99 3.87
N LEU A 302 -22.88 -12.28 3.74
CA LEU A 302 -23.94 -11.64 4.53
C LEU A 302 -23.87 -12.10 5.99
N VAL A 303 -23.64 -13.39 6.23
CA VAL A 303 -23.48 -13.93 7.59
C VAL A 303 -22.26 -13.30 8.29
N MET A 304 -21.15 -13.10 7.57
CA MET A 304 -19.98 -12.40 8.11
C MET A 304 -20.29 -10.94 8.43
N THR A 305 -21.10 -10.28 7.61
CA THR A 305 -21.57 -8.92 7.85
C THR A 305 -22.38 -8.85 9.15
N GLU A 306 -23.36 -9.74 9.33
CA GLU A 306 -24.18 -9.81 10.55
C GLU A 306 -23.37 -10.20 11.78
N PHE A 307 -22.43 -11.13 11.65
CA PHE A 307 -21.56 -11.54 12.75
C PHE A 307 -20.70 -10.36 13.24
N VAL A 308 -20.08 -9.62 12.31
CA VAL A 308 -19.28 -8.44 12.66
C VAL A 308 -20.15 -7.32 13.22
N GLU A 309 -21.35 -7.10 12.68
CA GLU A 309 -22.34 -6.14 13.22
C GLU A 309 -22.70 -6.47 14.68
N PHE A 310 -23.02 -7.74 14.94
CA PHE A 310 -23.41 -8.22 16.27
C PHE A 310 -22.30 -8.00 17.31
N ILE A 311 -21.07 -8.41 17.02
CA ILE A 311 -19.95 -8.25 17.97
C ILE A 311 -19.49 -6.81 18.11
N SER A 312 -19.67 -5.98 17.08
CA SER A 312 -19.27 -4.58 17.10
C SER A 312 -20.29 -3.66 17.77
N GLY A 313 -21.54 -4.11 17.94
CA GLY A 313 -22.61 -3.31 18.54
C GLY A 313 -22.87 -2.00 17.79
N GLY A 314 -22.66 -1.98 16.47
CA GLY A 314 -22.79 -0.78 15.63
C GLY A 314 -21.62 0.21 15.74
N SER A 315 -20.56 -0.09 16.49
CA SER A 315 -19.38 0.78 16.52
C SER A 315 -18.51 0.58 15.28
N LEU A 316 -18.46 1.60 14.42
CA LEU A 316 -17.63 1.60 13.20
C LEU A 316 -16.15 1.27 13.47
N MET A 317 -15.59 1.75 14.59
CA MET A 317 -14.21 1.43 14.95
C MET A 317 -14.04 -0.06 15.30
N LEU A 318 -15.01 -0.64 16.00
CA LEU A 318 -14.99 -2.06 16.33
C LEU A 318 -15.20 -2.92 15.08
N ILE A 319 -16.06 -2.49 14.15
CA ILE A 319 -16.21 -3.14 12.84
C ILE A 319 -14.86 -3.25 12.15
N LEU A 320 -14.15 -2.14 11.97
CA LEU A 320 -12.85 -2.13 11.31
C LEU A 320 -11.82 -2.98 12.08
N LEU A 321 -11.83 -2.93 13.42
CA LEU A 321 -10.92 -3.71 14.26
C LEU A 321 -11.18 -5.23 14.11
N PHE A 322 -12.43 -5.66 14.19
CA PHE A 322 -12.78 -7.07 14.04
C PHE A 322 -12.53 -7.55 12.62
N THR A 323 -12.86 -6.74 11.61
CA THR A 323 -12.52 -7.06 10.22
C THR A 323 -11.01 -7.20 10.03
N ALA A 324 -10.19 -6.34 10.63
CA ALA A 324 -8.73 -6.46 10.59
C ALA A 324 -8.24 -7.77 11.24
N ILE A 325 -8.78 -8.14 12.41
CA ILE A 325 -8.43 -9.38 13.11
C ILE A 325 -8.84 -10.60 12.29
N ILE A 326 -10.07 -10.62 11.75
CA ILE A 326 -10.56 -11.72 10.90
C ILE A 326 -9.71 -11.83 9.63
N SER A 327 -9.34 -10.70 9.02
CA SER A 327 -8.45 -10.67 7.84
C SER A 327 -7.08 -11.26 8.14
N LEU A 328 -6.50 -10.95 9.31
CA LEU A 328 -5.24 -11.56 9.74
C LEU A 328 -5.38 -13.07 9.92
N ILE A 329 -6.39 -13.52 10.68
CA ILE A 329 -6.59 -14.95 10.97
C ILE A 329 -6.82 -15.74 9.67
N LEU A 330 -7.65 -15.21 8.77
CA LEU A 330 -8.01 -15.86 7.53
C LEU A 330 -6.85 -15.90 6.53
N GLY A 331 -5.98 -14.88 6.56
CA GLY A 331 -4.81 -14.80 5.70
C GLY A 331 -3.61 -15.65 6.14
N MET A 332 -3.58 -16.09 7.40
CA MET A 332 -2.43 -16.81 7.95
C MET A 332 -2.17 -18.12 7.19
N GLY A 333 -0.94 -18.26 6.69
CA GLY A 333 -0.47 -19.47 6.00
C GLY A 333 -0.89 -19.57 4.54
N LEU A 334 -1.59 -18.57 4.00
CA LEU A 334 -1.90 -18.46 2.57
C LEU A 334 -0.85 -17.58 1.88
N PRO A 335 -0.39 -17.92 0.65
CA PRO A 335 0.35 -16.99 -0.19
C PRO A 335 -0.45 -15.73 -0.46
N THR A 336 0.21 -14.57 -0.58
CA THR A 336 -0.39 -13.23 -0.72
C THR A 336 -1.56 -13.16 -1.69
N THR A 337 -1.42 -13.77 -2.88
CA THR A 337 -2.48 -13.77 -3.90
C THR A 337 -3.71 -14.55 -3.43
N ALA A 338 -3.52 -15.77 -2.91
CA ALA A 338 -4.61 -16.60 -2.40
C ALA A 338 -5.28 -15.97 -1.17
N ASN A 339 -4.47 -15.39 -0.28
CA ASN A 339 -4.90 -14.62 0.86
C ASN A 339 -5.81 -13.45 0.42
N TYR A 340 -5.34 -12.62 -0.52
CA TYR A 340 -6.14 -11.49 -1.02
C TYR A 340 -7.46 -11.95 -1.64
N ILE A 341 -7.46 -13.03 -2.44
CA ILE A 341 -8.69 -13.60 -3.02
C ILE A 341 -9.72 -13.93 -1.93
N VAL A 342 -9.29 -14.67 -0.90
CA VAL A 342 -10.16 -15.12 0.19
C VAL A 342 -10.63 -13.94 1.05
N VAL A 343 -9.70 -13.10 1.52
CA VAL A 343 -10.02 -12.01 2.45
C VAL A 343 -10.83 -10.91 1.76
N SER A 344 -10.49 -10.51 0.52
CA SER A 344 -11.23 -9.44 -0.16
C SER A 344 -12.66 -9.83 -0.49
N THR A 345 -12.89 -11.06 -0.95
CA THR A 345 -14.24 -11.58 -1.23
C THR A 345 -15.11 -11.59 0.02
N LEU A 346 -14.53 -11.93 1.18
CA LEU A 346 -15.28 -12.09 2.42
C LEU A 346 -15.44 -10.79 3.21
N MET A 347 -14.37 -9.99 3.33
CA MET A 347 -14.28 -8.89 4.30
C MET A 347 -14.45 -7.51 3.67
N ALA A 348 -14.14 -7.31 2.39
CA ALA A 348 -14.35 -5.99 1.76
C ALA A 348 -15.83 -5.58 1.74
N PRO A 349 -16.78 -6.49 1.40
CA PRO A 349 -18.22 -6.17 1.48
C PRO A 349 -18.68 -5.84 2.90
N VAL A 350 -18.12 -6.50 3.92
CA VAL A 350 -18.44 -6.24 5.33
C VAL A 350 -18.11 -4.79 5.69
N ILE A 351 -16.94 -4.29 5.30
CA ILE A 351 -16.54 -2.90 5.56
C ILE A 351 -17.49 -1.94 4.85
N VAL A 352 -17.74 -2.15 3.55
CA VAL A 352 -18.56 -1.24 2.74
C VAL A 352 -20.01 -1.18 3.27
N ASN A 353 -20.61 -2.33 3.55
CA ASN A 353 -22.00 -2.42 4.01
C ASN A 353 -22.18 -1.88 5.42
N LEU A 354 -21.35 -2.31 6.37
CA LEU A 354 -21.48 -1.87 7.76
C LEU A 354 -21.07 -0.41 7.95
N ALA A 355 -20.09 0.09 7.20
CA ALA A 355 -19.76 1.51 7.25
C ALA A 355 -20.94 2.35 6.76
N ALA A 356 -21.58 1.98 5.65
CA ALA A 356 -22.73 2.71 5.12
C ALA A 356 -23.94 2.71 6.08
N GLN A 357 -24.17 1.60 6.79
CA GLN A 357 -25.19 1.52 7.85
C GLN A 357 -24.88 2.44 9.03
N ASN A 358 -23.60 2.68 9.32
CA ASN A 358 -23.15 3.54 10.40
C ASN A 358 -22.78 4.97 9.93
N GLY A 359 -23.31 5.39 8.77
CA GLY A 359 -23.20 6.77 8.28
C GLY A 359 -21.85 7.14 7.65
N LEU A 360 -20.96 6.17 7.38
CA LEU A 360 -19.70 6.40 6.66
C LEU A 360 -19.70 5.65 5.32
N ILE A 361 -19.57 6.40 4.22
CA ILE A 361 -19.45 5.82 2.90
C ILE A 361 -17.97 5.58 2.61
N VAL A 362 -17.61 4.31 2.42
CA VAL A 362 -16.23 3.88 2.18
C VAL A 362 -16.07 3.55 0.70
N PRO A 363 -15.14 4.22 -0.03
CA PRO A 363 -14.82 3.85 -1.40
C PRO A 363 -14.37 2.40 -1.48
N LEU A 364 -14.82 1.67 -2.51
CA LEU A 364 -14.52 0.24 -2.65
C LEU A 364 -13.01 -0.04 -2.64
N ILE A 365 -12.22 0.79 -3.33
CA ILE A 365 -10.75 0.68 -3.32
C ILE A 365 -10.15 0.83 -1.91
N ALA A 366 -10.75 1.65 -1.04
CA ALA A 366 -10.29 1.81 0.34
C ALA A 366 -10.55 0.53 1.14
N ALA A 367 -11.72 -0.09 0.99
CA ALA A 367 -12.02 -1.38 1.63
C ALA A 367 -11.07 -2.49 1.14
N HIS A 368 -10.81 -2.55 -0.17
CA HIS A 368 -9.89 -3.52 -0.76
C HIS A 368 -8.43 -3.31 -0.34
N LEU A 369 -7.95 -2.06 -0.28
CA LEU A 369 -6.63 -1.76 0.29
C LEU A 369 -6.58 -2.08 1.78
N PHE A 370 -7.65 -1.81 2.54
CA PHE A 370 -7.69 -2.14 3.97
C PHE A 370 -7.47 -3.63 4.21
N VAL A 371 -8.27 -4.48 3.56
CA VAL A 371 -8.13 -5.93 3.69
C VAL A 371 -6.82 -6.44 3.11
N PHE A 372 -6.29 -5.81 2.05
CA PHE A 372 -4.98 -6.16 1.51
C PHE A 372 -3.84 -5.89 2.50
N TYR A 373 -3.87 -4.76 3.22
CA TYR A 373 -2.88 -4.42 4.25
C TYR A 373 -2.86 -5.44 5.39
N PHE A 374 -4.02 -5.88 5.88
CA PHE A 374 -4.09 -6.91 6.91
C PHE A 374 -3.81 -8.30 6.35
N GLY A 375 -4.16 -8.56 5.10
CA GLY A 375 -3.80 -9.77 4.38
C GLY A 375 -2.29 -9.94 4.34
N ILE A 376 -1.53 -8.97 3.81
CA ILE A 376 -0.07 -9.09 3.75
C ILE A 376 0.57 -9.17 5.15
N LEU A 377 -0.01 -8.51 6.16
CA LEU A 377 0.49 -8.56 7.53
C LEU A 377 0.34 -9.96 8.14
N ALA A 378 -0.61 -10.76 7.65
CA ALA A 378 -0.76 -12.16 8.06
C ALA A 378 0.50 -13.01 7.73
N ASP A 379 1.29 -12.64 6.71
CA ASP A 379 2.51 -13.34 6.32
C ASP A 379 3.61 -13.31 7.41
N ASP A 380 3.60 -12.28 8.26
CA ASP A 380 4.52 -12.12 9.40
C ASP A 380 3.86 -12.49 10.74
N THR A 381 2.57 -12.85 10.74
CA THR A 381 1.81 -13.10 11.96
C THR A 381 2.12 -14.49 12.54
N PRO A 382 2.62 -14.60 13.78
CA PRO A 382 2.81 -15.89 14.44
C PRO A 382 1.48 -16.63 14.69
N PRO A 383 1.46 -17.98 14.69
CA PRO A 383 2.61 -18.88 14.64
C PRO A 383 3.11 -19.23 13.22
N VAL A 384 2.48 -18.74 12.16
CA VAL A 384 2.76 -19.20 10.79
C VAL A 384 3.91 -18.46 10.13
N GLY A 385 3.93 -17.12 10.15
CA GLY A 385 5.09 -16.26 9.86
C GLY A 385 6.09 -16.76 8.81
N LEU A 386 5.68 -17.15 7.60
CA LEU A 386 6.54 -17.89 6.64
C LEU A 386 7.84 -17.13 6.30
N ALA A 387 7.74 -15.82 6.16
CA ALA A 387 8.89 -14.95 5.93
C ALA A 387 9.84 -14.94 7.15
N ALA A 388 9.31 -15.01 8.37
CA ALA A 388 10.10 -15.11 9.59
C ALA A 388 10.84 -16.44 9.71
N PHE A 389 10.28 -17.55 9.23
CA PHE A 389 10.99 -18.83 9.15
C PHE A 389 12.18 -18.76 8.18
N ALA A 390 11.98 -18.17 7.00
CA ALA A 390 13.08 -17.95 6.05
C ALA A 390 14.17 -17.04 6.64
N ALA A 391 13.78 -15.94 7.28
CA ALA A 391 14.70 -14.99 7.89
C ALA A 391 15.45 -15.58 9.09
N ALA A 392 14.79 -16.43 9.89
CA ALA A 392 15.40 -17.16 10.99
C ALA A 392 16.45 -18.16 10.48
N GLY A 393 16.18 -18.86 9.37
CA GLY A 393 17.14 -19.75 8.71
C GLY A 393 18.42 -19.02 8.27
N ILE A 394 18.30 -17.77 7.80
CA ILE A 394 19.45 -16.94 7.40
C ILE A 394 20.16 -16.31 8.62
N SER A 395 19.39 -15.83 9.60
CA SER A 395 19.92 -15.12 10.77
C SER A 395 20.51 -16.04 11.84
N GLY A 396 20.09 -17.31 11.88
CA GLY A 396 20.36 -18.26 12.96
C GLY A 396 19.60 -17.94 14.26
N GLY A 397 18.51 -17.18 14.18
CA GLY A 397 17.65 -16.84 15.31
C GLY A 397 16.45 -17.78 15.46
N ASP A 398 15.64 -17.58 16.50
CA ASP A 398 14.38 -18.31 16.71
C ASP A 398 13.27 -17.78 15.77
N PRO A 399 12.59 -18.63 14.98
CA PRO A 399 11.55 -18.21 14.03
C PRO A 399 10.38 -17.49 14.68
N ILE A 400 9.89 -17.97 15.83
CA ILE A 400 8.72 -17.42 16.49
C ILE A 400 9.05 -16.05 17.10
N LYS A 401 10.21 -15.92 17.75
CA LYS A 401 10.67 -14.62 18.27
C LYS A 401 10.94 -13.62 17.15
N THR A 402 11.47 -14.09 16.03
CA THR A 402 11.68 -13.28 14.82
C THR A 402 10.35 -12.77 14.28
N GLY A 403 9.34 -13.64 14.15
CA GLY A 403 7.99 -13.25 13.69
C GLY A 403 7.26 -12.33 14.65
N ILE A 404 7.28 -12.60 15.97
CA ILE A 404 6.69 -11.68 16.97
C ILE A 404 7.33 -10.29 16.86
N GLN A 405 8.64 -10.24 16.70
CA GLN A 405 9.36 -8.97 16.60
C GLN A 405 9.10 -8.25 15.27
N GLY A 406 8.98 -8.99 14.16
CA GLY A 406 8.62 -8.48 12.84
C GLY A 406 7.20 -7.90 12.84
N PHE A 407 6.24 -8.68 13.31
CA PHE A 407 4.85 -8.26 13.46
C PHE A 407 4.72 -6.99 14.33
N ILE A 408 5.51 -6.86 15.41
CA ILE A 408 5.53 -5.64 16.22
C ILE A 408 6.07 -4.42 15.44
N TYR A 409 6.97 -4.60 14.48
CA TYR A 409 7.40 -3.51 13.60
C TYR A 409 6.30 -3.14 12.60
N ASP A 410 5.66 -4.12 11.95
CA ASP A 410 4.66 -3.88 10.91
C ASP A 410 3.27 -3.47 11.44
N ILE A 411 2.86 -3.92 12.62
CA ILE A 411 1.59 -3.47 13.22
C ILE A 411 1.59 -1.95 13.47
N ARG A 412 2.78 -1.34 13.62
CA ARG A 412 2.91 0.11 13.75
C ARG A 412 2.63 0.84 12.44
N THR A 413 2.75 0.19 11.29
CA THR A 413 2.34 0.72 9.99
C THR A 413 0.89 0.38 9.65
N ALA A 414 0.30 -0.62 10.31
CA ALA A 414 -1.09 -1.05 10.14
C ALA A 414 -2.15 -0.09 10.70
N ILE A 415 -1.77 1.04 11.29
CA ILE A 415 -2.73 2.12 11.61
C ILE A 415 -3.21 2.85 10.35
N LEU A 416 -2.40 2.85 9.29
CA LEU A 416 -2.65 3.62 8.08
C LEU A 416 -3.97 3.23 7.36
N PRO A 417 -4.33 1.93 7.24
CA PRO A 417 -5.65 1.50 6.80
C PRO A 417 -6.83 2.13 7.53
N PHE A 418 -6.80 2.15 8.86
CA PHE A 418 -7.85 2.82 9.62
C PHE A 418 -7.93 4.29 9.25
N MET A 419 -6.79 4.93 9.01
CA MET A 419 -6.75 6.37 8.74
C MET A 419 -7.27 6.74 7.36
N PHE A 420 -6.94 5.99 6.32
CA PHE A 420 -7.46 6.33 5.00
C PHE A 420 -8.95 5.99 4.81
N ILE A 421 -9.51 5.10 5.64
CA ILE A 421 -10.96 4.84 5.68
C ILE A 421 -11.72 6.08 6.17
N PHE A 422 -11.18 6.80 7.16
CA PHE A 422 -11.77 8.04 7.66
C PHE A 422 -11.30 9.31 6.93
N ASN A 423 -10.20 9.23 6.19
CA ASN A 423 -9.62 10.34 5.44
C ASN A 423 -9.13 9.86 4.07
N THR A 424 -10.06 9.81 3.12
CA THR A 424 -9.81 9.32 1.74
C THR A 424 -8.82 10.20 0.96
N LYS A 425 -8.51 11.43 1.42
CA LYS A 425 -7.44 12.26 0.86
C LYS A 425 -6.07 11.56 0.93
N LEU A 426 -5.87 10.65 1.90
CA LEU A 426 -4.67 9.79 1.98
C LEU A 426 -4.55 8.83 0.78
N LEU A 427 -5.67 8.49 0.14
CA LEU A 427 -5.71 7.72 -1.11
C LEU A 427 -5.70 8.64 -2.34
N MET A 428 -5.45 9.94 -2.20
CA MET A 428 -5.53 10.91 -3.30
C MET A 428 -6.93 10.95 -3.96
N ILE A 429 -7.99 10.68 -3.19
CA ILE A 429 -9.39 10.84 -3.58
C ILE A 429 -9.87 12.20 -3.08
N GLY A 430 -10.47 13.01 -3.97
CA GLY A 430 -10.95 14.36 -3.62
C GLY A 430 -9.83 15.33 -3.26
N VAL A 431 -8.72 15.27 -4.00
CA VAL A 431 -7.58 16.20 -3.89
C VAL A 431 -7.48 16.95 -5.21
N ASP A 432 -8.00 18.17 -5.24
CA ASP A 432 -8.14 18.95 -6.48
C ASP A 432 -6.91 19.85 -6.73
N HIS A 433 -6.21 20.24 -5.67
CA HIS A 433 -5.12 21.21 -5.72
C HIS A 433 -3.79 20.65 -5.20
N TRP A 434 -2.69 21.08 -5.80
CA TRP A 434 -1.33 20.64 -5.43
C TRP A 434 -0.95 21.01 -3.98
N TYR A 435 -1.46 22.12 -3.45
CA TYR A 435 -1.19 22.55 -2.08
C TYR A 435 -1.87 21.64 -1.06
N GLU A 436 -3.08 21.16 -1.34
CA GLU A 436 -3.79 20.18 -0.48
C GLU A 436 -3.01 18.89 -0.41
N LEU A 437 -2.49 18.42 -1.55
CA LEU A 437 -1.64 17.24 -1.60
C LEU A 437 -0.40 17.40 -0.70
N ILE A 438 0.29 18.54 -0.76
CA ILE A 438 1.45 18.80 0.09
C ILE A 438 1.06 18.76 1.57
N VAL A 439 -0.04 19.40 1.94
CA VAL A 439 -0.52 19.42 3.32
C VAL A 439 -0.82 18.00 3.81
N VAL A 440 -1.53 17.19 3.02
CA VAL A 440 -1.84 15.79 3.34
C VAL A 440 -0.58 14.94 3.47
N VAL A 441 0.37 15.08 2.55
CA VAL A 441 1.64 14.33 2.57
C VAL A 441 2.44 14.69 3.83
N VAL A 442 2.62 15.97 4.12
CA VAL A 442 3.42 16.43 5.26
C VAL A 442 2.75 16.05 6.58
N SER A 443 1.43 16.26 6.70
CA SER A 443 0.70 15.91 7.92
C SER A 443 0.72 14.41 8.19
N ALA A 444 0.53 13.59 7.15
CA ALA A 444 0.53 12.13 7.30
C ALA A 444 1.92 11.57 7.63
N ILE A 445 2.99 12.12 7.05
CA ILE A 445 4.37 11.75 7.41
C ILE A 445 4.63 12.12 8.88
N LEU A 446 4.32 13.36 9.28
CA LEU A 446 4.52 13.80 10.67
C LEU A 446 3.70 12.95 11.66
N ALA A 447 2.46 12.63 11.31
CA ALA A 447 1.59 11.78 12.10
C ALA A 447 2.16 10.37 12.27
N MET A 448 2.63 9.74 11.20
CA MET A 448 3.26 8.42 11.28
C MET A 448 4.56 8.43 12.10
N LEU A 449 5.40 9.47 11.95
CA LEU A 449 6.62 9.59 12.74
C LEU A 449 6.30 9.79 14.23
N ALA A 450 5.30 10.61 14.56
CA ALA A 450 4.82 10.80 15.93
C ALA A 450 4.25 9.49 16.50
N PHE A 451 3.44 8.76 15.73
CA PHE A 451 2.86 7.47 16.11
C PHE A 451 3.93 6.41 16.36
N ALA A 452 4.90 6.27 15.44
CA ALA A 452 6.02 5.35 15.58
C ALA A 452 6.86 5.67 16.83
N ALA A 453 7.19 6.95 17.06
CA ALA A 453 7.93 7.38 18.25
C ALA A 453 7.16 7.11 19.55
N GLY A 454 5.86 7.40 19.56
CA GLY A 454 4.96 7.15 20.69
C GLY A 454 4.88 5.67 21.04
N THR A 455 4.55 4.82 20.06
CA THR A 455 4.41 3.37 20.23
C THR A 455 5.74 2.65 20.50
N GLN A 456 6.88 3.20 20.05
CA GLN A 456 8.19 2.71 20.44
C GLN A 456 8.66 3.24 21.80
N GLY A 457 8.03 4.27 22.37
CA GLY A 457 8.46 4.88 23.64
C GLY A 457 9.84 5.56 23.56
N TYR A 458 10.26 5.95 22.36
CA TYR A 458 11.54 6.61 22.13
C TYR A 458 11.43 7.61 20.98
N PHE A 459 11.93 8.82 21.20
CA PHE A 459 11.94 9.87 20.19
C PHE A 459 13.39 10.32 19.93
N LEU A 460 13.89 11.32 20.68
CA LEU A 460 15.33 11.60 20.75
C LEU A 460 15.98 10.97 21.98
N VAL A 461 15.19 10.84 23.04
CA VAL A 461 15.51 10.14 24.28
C VAL A 461 14.34 9.22 24.64
N LYS A 462 14.50 8.39 25.67
CA LYS A 462 13.41 7.56 26.21
C LYS A 462 12.23 8.46 26.63
N CYS A 463 11.06 8.18 26.07
CA CYS A 463 9.85 8.93 26.35
C CYS A 463 9.32 8.60 27.75
N ARG A 464 8.77 9.62 28.42
CA ARG A 464 7.89 9.43 29.58
C ARG A 464 6.49 9.04 29.10
N ILE A 465 5.67 8.42 29.95
CA ILE A 465 4.32 7.97 29.59
C ILE A 465 3.47 9.13 29.05
N TRP A 466 3.52 10.30 29.69
CA TRP A 466 2.78 11.47 29.21
C TRP A 466 3.31 11.99 27.85
N GLU A 467 4.62 11.93 27.60
CA GLU A 467 5.21 12.31 26.30
C GLU A 467 4.74 11.36 25.20
N THR A 468 4.65 10.05 25.51
CA THR A 468 4.06 9.05 24.62
C THR A 468 2.59 9.36 24.34
N VAL A 469 1.79 9.64 25.37
CA VAL A 469 0.37 10.01 25.19
C VAL A 469 0.25 11.26 24.32
N CYS A 470 1.05 12.29 24.56
CA CYS A 470 1.04 13.50 23.73
C CYS A 470 1.45 13.21 22.27
N LEU A 471 2.45 12.36 22.01
CA LEU A 471 2.83 11.96 20.65
C LEU A 471 1.70 11.20 19.93
N LEU A 472 0.99 10.32 20.65
CA LEU A 472 -0.16 9.61 20.10
C LEU A 472 -1.35 10.55 19.83
N LEU A 473 -1.58 11.54 20.70
CA LEU A 473 -2.59 12.58 20.47
C LEU A 473 -2.24 13.45 19.26
N VAL A 474 -0.97 13.84 19.09
CA VAL A 474 -0.51 14.55 17.89
C VAL A 474 -0.79 13.73 16.63
N ALA A 475 -0.43 12.45 16.63
CA ALA A 475 -0.68 11.57 15.49
C ALA A 475 -2.17 11.48 15.14
N LEU A 476 -3.03 11.31 16.15
CA LEU A 476 -4.48 11.20 15.96
C LEU A 476 -5.10 12.49 15.40
N ILE A 477 -4.69 13.66 15.90
CA ILE A 477 -5.17 14.96 15.40
C ILE A 477 -4.68 15.21 13.96
N LEU A 478 -3.42 14.88 13.66
CA LEU A 478 -2.87 15.08 12.31
C LEU A 478 -3.52 14.15 11.27
N PHE A 479 -3.82 12.89 11.61
CA PHE A 479 -4.49 11.99 10.67
C PHE A 479 -5.96 12.32 10.44
N ARG A 480 -6.70 12.61 11.52
CA ARG A 480 -8.13 12.90 11.46
C ARG A 480 -8.43 14.17 12.26
N PRO A 481 -8.18 15.35 11.69
CA PRO A 481 -8.49 16.63 12.34
C PRO A 481 -9.98 16.76 12.68
N GLY A 482 -10.84 16.11 11.88
CA GLY A 482 -12.28 16.00 12.09
C GLY A 482 -12.70 15.36 13.43
N ILE A 483 -11.87 14.54 14.09
CA ILE A 483 -12.26 13.93 15.39
C ILE A 483 -12.69 14.98 16.42
N VAL A 484 -12.00 16.12 16.43
CA VAL A 484 -12.30 17.25 17.31
C VAL A 484 -13.15 18.27 16.58
N TRP A 485 -12.81 18.58 15.33
CA TRP A 485 -13.46 19.64 14.57
C TRP A 485 -14.93 19.33 14.25
N ASP A 486 -15.25 18.09 13.86
CA ASP A 486 -16.61 17.69 13.47
C ASP A 486 -17.59 17.73 14.66
N LYS A 487 -17.10 17.66 15.90
CA LYS A 487 -17.93 17.80 17.11
C LYS A 487 -18.35 19.24 17.39
N ILE A 488 -17.55 20.20 16.93
CA ILE A 488 -17.79 21.63 17.12
C ILE A 488 -18.51 22.20 15.89
N PHE A 489 -18.08 21.78 14.69
CA PHE A 489 -18.61 22.21 13.39
C PHE A 489 -18.92 20.98 12.53
N PRO A 490 -20.16 20.43 12.58
CA PRO A 490 -20.50 19.21 11.84
C PRO A 490 -20.32 19.41 10.33
N PRO A 491 -19.79 18.40 9.61
CA PRO A 491 -19.54 18.48 8.16
C PRO A 491 -20.80 18.52 7.32
N LEU A 492 -21.88 17.92 7.82
CA LEU A 492 -23.14 17.76 7.11
C LEU A 492 -24.26 18.30 8.00
N LEU A 493 -25.12 19.12 7.41
CA LEU A 493 -26.41 19.49 7.98
C LEU A 493 -27.43 18.43 7.57
N GLN A 494 -28.34 18.11 8.49
CA GLN A 494 -29.46 17.21 8.21
C GLN A 494 -30.67 18.09 7.90
N GLU A 495 -31.05 18.13 6.63
CA GLU A 495 -32.24 18.84 6.16
C GLU A 495 -33.44 17.88 6.14
N PRO A 496 -34.66 18.40 6.37
CA PRO A 496 -35.87 17.60 6.35
C PRO A 496 -36.11 16.99 4.96
N PRO A 497 -36.64 15.75 4.89
CA PRO A 497 -36.85 15.07 3.61
C PRO A 497 -37.88 15.76 2.72
N ASN A 498 -38.81 16.54 3.28
CA ASN A 498 -39.93 17.17 2.57
C ASN A 498 -39.52 18.03 1.37
N GLU A 499 -38.31 18.57 1.36
CA GLU A 499 -37.79 19.41 0.28
C GLU A 499 -36.90 18.64 -0.71
N ILE A 500 -36.87 17.31 -0.68
CA ILE A 500 -35.95 16.49 -1.50
C ILE A 500 -36.04 16.81 -3.00
N VAL A 501 -37.24 17.00 -3.54
CA VAL A 501 -37.44 17.32 -4.95
C VAL A 501 -36.89 18.69 -5.29
N SER A 502 -37.10 19.69 -4.43
CA SER A 502 -36.55 21.04 -4.61
C SER A 502 -35.03 21.01 -4.52
N TYR A 503 -34.50 20.35 -3.49
CA TYR A 503 -33.09 20.26 -3.23
C TYR A 503 -32.34 19.58 -4.38
N VAL A 504 -32.82 18.44 -4.86
CA VAL A 504 -32.24 17.73 -6.02
C VAL A 504 -32.39 18.55 -7.30
N GLY A 505 -33.45 19.35 -7.43
CA GLY A 505 -33.62 20.31 -8.52
C GLY A 505 -32.45 21.28 -8.64
N ASP A 506 -32.02 21.84 -7.50
CA ASP A 506 -30.93 22.83 -7.41
C ASP A 506 -29.51 22.22 -7.47
N MET A 507 -29.39 20.89 -7.44
CA MET A 507 -28.10 20.20 -7.51
C MET A 507 -27.52 20.20 -8.93
N ASP A 508 -26.24 20.55 -9.06
CA ASP A 508 -25.53 20.47 -10.33
C ASP A 508 -25.42 19.01 -10.83
N PRO A 509 -25.43 18.77 -12.15
CA PRO A 509 -25.23 17.44 -12.69
C PRO A 509 -23.87 16.83 -12.29
N GLY A 510 -23.86 15.55 -11.94
CA GLY A 510 -22.69 14.84 -11.42
C GLY A 510 -22.41 15.06 -9.93
N SER A 511 -23.19 15.91 -9.24
CA SER A 511 -23.12 16.04 -7.79
C SER A 511 -23.71 14.81 -7.07
N SER A 512 -23.39 14.65 -5.79
CA SER A 512 -23.74 13.45 -5.01
C SER A 512 -24.85 13.75 -4.00
N LEU A 513 -26.05 13.21 -4.23
CA LEU A 513 -27.16 13.22 -3.28
C LEU A 513 -26.89 12.21 -2.17
N ARG A 514 -26.88 12.66 -0.91
CA ARG A 514 -26.77 11.81 0.27
C ARG A 514 -28.08 11.79 1.05
N ILE A 515 -28.64 10.60 1.23
CA ILE A 515 -29.88 10.40 1.98
C ILE A 515 -29.71 9.27 3.00
N THR A 516 -30.36 9.44 4.15
CA THR A 516 -30.48 8.38 5.15
C THR A 516 -31.85 7.72 5.01
N LEU A 517 -31.83 6.43 4.71
CA LEU A 517 -33.01 5.59 4.55
C LEU A 517 -33.22 4.73 5.79
N LYS A 518 -34.49 4.52 6.13
CA LYS A 518 -34.93 3.57 7.14
C LYS A 518 -35.79 2.52 6.46
N GLY A 519 -35.40 1.27 6.65
CA GLY A 519 -36.10 0.11 6.09
C GLY A 519 -36.28 -0.99 7.12
N GLU A 520 -36.97 -2.04 6.72
CA GLU A 520 -37.19 -3.23 7.52
C GLU A 520 -36.55 -4.44 6.83
N LYS A 521 -35.72 -5.19 7.55
CA LYS A 521 -35.19 -6.46 7.04
C LYS A 521 -36.32 -7.50 7.01
N MET A 522 -36.20 -8.54 6.18
CA MET A 522 -37.15 -9.67 6.17
C MET A 522 -37.37 -10.34 7.54
N SER A 523 -36.46 -10.13 8.49
CA SER A 523 -36.55 -10.61 9.87
C SER A 523 -37.41 -9.73 10.79
N GLY A 524 -37.98 -8.64 10.30
CA GLY A 524 -38.73 -7.64 11.07
C GLY A 524 -37.86 -6.65 11.83
N LYS A 525 -36.53 -6.68 11.63
CA LYS A 525 -35.62 -5.72 12.25
C LYS A 525 -35.52 -4.45 11.42
N ILE A 526 -35.81 -3.32 12.05
CA ILE A 526 -35.60 -1.99 11.48
C ILE A 526 -34.10 -1.75 11.35
N PHE A 527 -33.68 -1.20 10.21
CA PHE A 527 -32.32 -0.73 9.98
C PHE A 527 -32.32 0.69 9.41
N THR A 528 -31.18 1.36 9.56
CA THR A 528 -30.93 2.68 8.97
C THR A 528 -29.68 2.58 8.11
N LYS A 529 -29.71 3.13 6.90
CA LYS A 529 -28.60 3.09 5.95
C LYS A 529 -28.45 4.44 5.27
N THR A 530 -27.22 4.95 5.20
CA THR A 530 -26.93 6.14 4.40
C THR A 530 -26.39 5.72 3.05
N ILE A 531 -26.94 6.28 1.99
CA ILE A 531 -26.51 6.03 0.61
C ILE A 531 -26.12 7.34 -0.07
N MET A 532 -25.31 7.22 -1.13
CA MET A 532 -24.91 8.33 -1.97
C MET A 532 -25.19 7.97 -3.42
N LEU A 533 -25.95 8.83 -4.07
CA LEU A 533 -26.45 8.63 -5.42
C LEU A 533 -25.99 9.81 -6.28
N THR A 534 -25.52 9.54 -7.48
CA THR A 534 -25.06 10.58 -8.40
C THR A 534 -26.27 11.18 -9.11
N VAL A 535 -26.40 12.50 -9.06
CA VAL A 535 -27.46 13.25 -9.74
C VAL A 535 -27.12 13.36 -11.22
N GLY A 536 -28.09 13.04 -12.09
CA GLY A 536 -27.94 13.14 -13.54
C GLY A 536 -28.13 14.57 -14.08
N ASP A 537 -28.19 14.66 -15.40
CA ASP A 537 -28.24 15.91 -16.15
C ASP A 537 -29.68 16.35 -16.47
N GLU A 538 -30.69 15.75 -15.83
CA GLU A 538 -32.11 16.01 -16.10
C GLU A 538 -32.56 17.41 -15.64
N ALA A 539 -33.68 17.92 -16.17
CA ALA A 539 -34.07 19.32 -16.03
C ALA A 539 -34.76 19.65 -14.70
N THR A 540 -35.56 18.73 -14.16
CA THR A 540 -36.32 18.93 -12.91
C THR A 540 -35.87 17.98 -11.81
N GLY A 541 -36.05 18.35 -10.54
CA GLY A 541 -35.67 17.50 -9.42
C GLY A 541 -36.36 16.14 -9.40
N ALA A 542 -37.61 16.06 -9.85
CA ALA A 542 -38.34 14.80 -9.97
C ALA A 542 -37.78 13.90 -11.10
N GLU A 543 -37.43 14.49 -12.25
CA GLU A 543 -36.79 13.75 -13.34
C GLU A 543 -35.38 13.28 -12.96
N LYS A 544 -34.63 14.11 -12.22
CA LYS A 544 -33.32 13.74 -11.66
C LYS A 544 -33.43 12.55 -10.71
N LEU A 545 -34.42 12.54 -9.82
CA LEU A 545 -34.71 11.40 -8.93
C LEU A 545 -35.09 10.14 -9.72
N ALA A 546 -35.94 10.28 -10.74
CA ALA A 546 -36.31 9.18 -11.63
C ALA A 546 -35.10 8.65 -12.43
N GLY A 547 -34.18 9.54 -12.87
CA GLY A 547 -32.92 9.19 -13.54
C GLY A 547 -31.93 8.47 -12.62
N ILE A 548 -31.88 8.84 -11.34
CA ILE A 548 -31.17 8.08 -10.29
C ILE A 548 -31.79 6.68 -10.13
N GLY A 549 -33.11 6.58 -10.33
CA GLY A 549 -33.84 5.32 -10.43
C GLY A 549 -34.88 5.10 -9.35
N PHE A 550 -35.39 6.15 -8.70
CA PHE A 550 -36.50 5.99 -7.76
C PHE A 550 -37.47 7.17 -7.76
N GLU A 551 -38.72 6.90 -7.38
CA GLU A 551 -39.77 7.89 -7.20
C GLU A 551 -40.14 7.99 -5.72
N THR A 552 -40.63 9.15 -5.29
CA THR A 552 -40.95 9.42 -3.88
C THR A 552 -42.44 9.71 -3.73
N ARG A 553 -43.06 9.18 -2.68
CA ARG A 553 -44.41 9.55 -2.23
C ARG A 553 -44.36 10.19 -0.85
N GLU A 554 -45.27 11.13 -0.61
CA GLU A 554 -45.47 11.74 0.70
C GLU A 554 -46.71 11.14 1.37
N GLU A 555 -46.56 10.65 2.60
CA GLU A 555 -47.62 10.06 3.40
C GLU A 555 -47.47 10.51 4.85
N GLU A 556 -48.51 11.14 5.42
CA GLU A 556 -48.51 11.65 6.80
C GLU A 556 -47.31 12.56 7.17
N GLY A 557 -46.80 13.34 6.22
CA GLY A 557 -45.65 14.24 6.41
C GLY A 557 -44.29 13.54 6.42
N LYS A 558 -44.24 12.26 6.01
CA LYS A 558 -43.02 11.48 5.78
C LYS A 558 -42.87 11.20 4.29
N ILE A 559 -41.62 11.09 3.83
CA ILE A 559 -41.33 10.68 2.46
C ILE A 559 -40.94 9.21 2.42
N PHE A 560 -41.63 8.46 1.58
CA PHE A 560 -41.33 7.06 1.26
C PHE A 560 -40.89 6.90 -0.19
N ILE A 561 -40.11 5.87 -0.44
CA ILE A 561 -39.75 5.45 -1.79
C ILE A 561 -40.92 4.65 -2.38
N ASP A 562 -41.50 5.18 -3.47
CA ASP A 562 -42.70 4.63 -4.10
C ASP A 562 -42.41 3.71 -5.28
N ASN A 563 -41.30 3.91 -5.97
CA ASN A 563 -40.90 2.98 -7.02
C ASN A 563 -39.39 2.99 -7.15
N VAL A 564 -38.82 1.84 -7.49
CA VAL A 564 -37.39 1.70 -7.78
C VAL A 564 -37.26 1.04 -9.14
N MET A 565 -36.59 1.73 -10.07
CA MET A 565 -36.37 1.24 -11.41
C MET A 565 -35.34 0.09 -11.40
N PHE A 566 -35.69 -1.03 -12.04
CA PHE A 566 -34.82 -2.19 -12.12
C PHE A 566 -33.51 -1.89 -12.90
N GLY A 567 -32.38 -2.36 -12.37
CA GLY A 567 -31.04 -2.14 -12.90
C GLY A 567 -30.43 -0.76 -12.59
N SER A 568 -31.17 0.11 -11.90
CA SER A 568 -30.78 1.50 -11.61
C SER A 568 -29.64 1.63 -10.60
N ALA A 569 -29.08 2.83 -10.49
CA ALA A 569 -28.08 3.15 -9.47
C ALA A 569 -28.67 3.09 -8.05
N ALA A 570 -29.96 3.46 -7.91
CA ALA A 570 -30.73 3.35 -6.68
C ALA A 570 -30.82 1.89 -6.21
N GLU A 571 -31.33 0.98 -7.05
CA GLU A 571 -31.47 -0.44 -6.70
C GLU A 571 -30.12 -1.08 -6.33
N LYS A 572 -29.07 -0.81 -7.12
CA LYS A 572 -27.71 -1.28 -6.84
C LYS A 572 -27.14 -0.77 -5.52
N SER A 573 -27.61 0.38 -5.05
CA SER A 573 -27.24 0.97 -3.76
C SER A 573 -28.09 0.42 -2.59
N GLY A 574 -29.04 -0.46 -2.87
CA GLY A 574 -29.93 -1.10 -1.89
C GLY A 574 -31.12 -0.23 -1.50
N VAL A 575 -31.53 0.68 -2.39
CA VAL A 575 -32.83 1.38 -2.30
C VAL A 575 -33.92 0.36 -2.62
N ASP A 576 -34.96 0.32 -1.81
CA ASP A 576 -36.11 -0.58 -1.98
C ASP A 576 -37.42 0.17 -1.77
N PHE A 577 -38.51 -0.40 -2.26
CA PHE A 577 -39.87 0.10 -2.07
C PHE A 577 -40.22 0.18 -0.57
N ASP A 578 -41.06 1.14 -0.20
CA ASP A 578 -41.53 1.40 1.18
C ASP A 578 -40.44 1.80 2.19
N GLN A 579 -39.23 2.10 1.73
CA GLN A 579 -38.21 2.67 2.62
C GLN A 579 -38.51 4.16 2.91
N GLU A 580 -38.42 4.54 4.18
CA GLU A 580 -38.63 5.91 4.68
C GLU A 580 -37.34 6.72 4.51
N ILE A 581 -37.42 7.89 3.86
CA ILE A 581 -36.31 8.86 3.80
C ILE A 581 -36.34 9.69 5.08
N LEU A 582 -35.33 9.53 5.94
CA LEU A 582 -35.26 10.22 7.23
C LEU A 582 -34.71 11.64 7.12
N ASN A 583 -33.67 11.84 6.31
CA ASN A 583 -33.04 13.14 6.12
C ASN A 583 -32.21 13.19 4.83
N ILE A 584 -31.96 14.42 4.38
CA ILE A 584 -31.02 14.76 3.31
C ILE A 584 -29.78 15.35 3.97
N GLN A 585 -28.59 14.86 3.59
CA GLN A 585 -27.33 15.34 4.16
C GLN A 585 -26.66 16.35 3.24
N VAL A 586 -26.63 17.60 3.68
CA VAL A 586 -26.14 18.75 2.92
C VAL A 586 -24.77 19.20 3.44
N PRO A 587 -23.77 19.50 2.58
CA PRO A 587 -22.50 20.05 3.03
C PRO A 587 -22.66 21.36 3.81
N ASN A 588 -22.12 21.42 5.03
CA ASN A 588 -22.16 22.63 5.86
C ASN A 588 -21.07 23.63 5.43
N HIS A 589 -21.40 24.93 5.38
CA HIS A 589 -20.41 25.98 5.18
C HIS A 589 -19.60 26.22 6.46
N ARG A 590 -18.42 25.60 6.55
CA ARG A 590 -17.56 25.63 7.74
C ARG A 590 -16.12 25.97 7.41
N LEU A 591 -15.41 26.48 8.42
CA LEU A 591 -13.95 26.62 8.36
C LEU A 591 -13.28 25.26 8.18
N PRO A 592 -12.14 25.21 7.46
CA PRO A 592 -11.47 23.96 7.12
C PRO A 592 -10.96 23.23 8.39
N PRO A 593 -11.23 21.92 8.54
CA PRO A 593 -10.73 21.14 9.68
C PRO A 593 -9.20 21.13 9.78
N GLU A 594 -8.49 21.39 8.68
CA GLU A 594 -7.04 21.48 8.60
C GLU A 594 -6.44 22.53 9.57
N LEU A 595 -7.24 23.47 10.10
CA LEU A 595 -6.82 24.38 11.18
C LEU A 595 -6.33 23.63 12.43
N MET A 596 -6.81 22.40 12.68
CA MET A 596 -6.35 21.56 13.78
C MET A 596 -4.90 21.07 13.62
N TYR A 597 -4.28 21.26 12.45
CA TYR A 597 -2.86 20.95 12.26
C TYR A 597 -1.95 21.89 13.04
N PHE A 598 -2.30 23.18 13.18
CA PHE A 598 -1.49 24.14 13.91
C PHE A 598 -1.25 23.76 15.39
N PRO A 599 -2.30 23.47 16.20
CA PRO A 599 -2.09 23.05 17.59
C PRO A 599 -1.34 21.71 17.69
N ALA A 600 -1.57 20.77 16.77
CA ALA A 600 -0.88 19.49 16.75
C ALA A 600 0.63 19.64 16.45
N VAL A 601 0.99 20.44 15.44
CA VAL A 601 2.39 20.74 15.10
C VAL A 601 3.06 21.53 16.22
N GLY A 602 2.34 22.47 16.86
CA GLY A 602 2.83 23.20 18.03
C GLY A 602 3.18 22.27 19.19
N LEU A 603 2.31 21.31 19.50
CA LEU A 603 2.56 20.30 20.54
C LEU A 603 3.74 19.38 20.17
N TYR A 604 3.85 18.97 18.90
CA TYR A 604 4.99 18.19 18.42
C TYR A 604 6.32 18.93 18.57
N ALA A 605 6.36 20.22 18.19
CA ALA A 605 7.53 21.07 18.31
C ALA A 605 7.93 21.28 19.78
N LEU A 606 6.95 21.47 20.66
CA LEU A 606 7.20 21.58 22.10
C LEU A 606 7.88 20.31 22.65
N LEU A 607 7.35 19.13 22.31
CA LEU A 607 7.95 17.84 22.71
C LEU A 607 9.37 17.69 22.18
N TYR A 608 9.62 18.10 20.93
CA TYR A 608 10.95 18.11 20.34
C TYR A 608 11.93 18.98 21.14
N VAL A 609 11.54 20.20 21.51
CA VAL A 609 12.39 21.10 22.31
C VAL A 609 12.68 20.51 23.69
N ILE A 610 11.69 19.92 24.35
CA ILE A 610 11.86 19.25 25.66
C ILE A 610 12.87 18.10 25.56
N HIS A 611 12.72 17.26 24.53
CA HIS A 611 13.60 16.12 24.29
C HIS A 611 15.02 16.56 23.90
N PHE A 612 15.16 17.59 23.08
CA PHE A 612 16.45 18.14 22.67
C PHE A 612 17.24 18.68 23.87
N ARG A 613 16.59 19.42 24.78
CA ARG A 613 17.20 19.90 26.03
C ARG A 613 17.64 18.75 26.93
N ARG A 614 16.83 17.69 27.07
CA ARG A 614 17.17 16.49 27.84
C ARG A 614 18.37 15.75 27.25
N ARG A 615 18.41 15.59 25.93
CA ARG A 615 19.53 14.95 25.24
C ARG A 615 20.84 15.69 25.47
N LYS A 616 20.86 17.01 25.31
CA LYS A 616 22.05 17.84 25.55
C LYS A 616 22.54 17.70 26.99
N LYS A 617 21.63 17.64 27.97
CA LYS A 617 21.98 17.40 29.38
C LYS A 617 22.62 16.02 29.61
N GLN A 618 22.11 14.99 28.94
CA GLN A 618 22.67 13.63 29.02
C GLN A 618 24.06 13.53 28.38
N GLU A 619 24.26 14.15 27.20
CA GLU A 619 25.55 14.22 26.52
C GLU A 619 26.59 14.95 27.38
N LEU A 620 26.22 16.08 28.00
CA LEU A 620 27.11 16.81 28.92
C LEU A 620 27.49 15.99 30.16
N SER A 621 26.55 15.21 30.74
CA SER A 621 26.86 14.34 31.88
C SER A 621 27.72 13.14 31.53
N THR A 622 27.70 12.66 30.28
CA THR A 622 28.55 11.54 29.83
C THR A 622 29.96 11.99 29.44
N VAL A 623 30.17 13.28 29.17
CA VAL A 623 31.50 13.85 28.95
C VAL A 623 32.17 14.25 30.27
N ALA A 624 31.38 14.51 31.31
CA ALA A 624 31.86 14.87 32.65
C ALA A 624 32.14 13.66 33.56
N ALA A 625 31.69 12.46 33.18
CA ALA A 625 31.92 11.17 33.85
C ALA A 625 32.89 10.34 33.01
#